data_AF-A0A2H5ZI22-F1
#
_entry.id   AF-A0A2H5ZI22-F1
#
_cell.length_a   1.000
_cell.length_b   1.000
_cell.length_c   1.000
_cell.angle_alpha   90.00
_cell.angle_beta   90.00
_cell.angle_gamma   90.00
#
_symmetry.space_group_name_H-M   'P 1'
#
loop_
_entity.id
_entity.type
_entity.pdbx_description
1 polymer ?
#
loop_
_entity_poly.entity_id
_entity_poly.type
_entity_poly.pdbx_seq_one_letter_code
_entity_poly.pdbx_strand_id
1 'polypeptide(L)'
;MSKQQRERILEAGEELLRSWGLTPSSPLEDLASCIGRDPAGDAVIAHWLGGRPAPESVELLKQIEASSSDKIVRREARRALYRLEQRGVASRPQVEQVVARPLWQPEPEKTQAFFLPYLIGGYREFVLRRKHVGGVAVVFATTRQYDRFLEEVVRADISGKEWRRLVASLTERGRALAEGDAAYCDSLLWRAYENLAPAERTPARDYPAIRREFFDGSPPAAQPSPLLQLYAAEEMEQPARSARELAEQFFGEPALLVLVADAREQFRAYVERIRDAESSPLVLSEAQKQERRGQIEDQAIDDVFGGGQREAWVHRLRELGYYFHLTGKKELARTLASAASALDAPGADPKRIPFCRAFVTVGLFAELYQIEREEEEKAQGSLIVTPEQLRRAQRRSPQPR
;
A
#
# COMPACT_ATOMS: atom_id res chain seq x y z
N MET A 1 -56.83 -4.72 -18.29
CA MET A 1 -57.92 -3.99 -18.94
C MET A 1 -57.91 -4.40 -20.41
N SER A 2 -59.00 -5.01 -20.87
CA SER A 2 -59.15 -5.35 -22.29
C SER A 2 -59.31 -4.05 -23.10
N LYS A 3 -58.99 -4.11 -24.40
CA LYS A 3 -59.09 -2.95 -25.30
C LYS A 3 -60.53 -2.39 -25.34
N GLN A 4 -61.52 -3.27 -25.38
CA GLN A 4 -62.95 -2.92 -25.39
C GLN A 4 -63.42 -2.21 -24.10
N GLN A 5 -62.89 -2.61 -22.94
CA GLN A 5 -63.25 -1.97 -21.66
C GLN A 5 -62.68 -0.55 -21.55
N ARG A 6 -61.52 -0.31 -22.16
CA ARG A 6 -60.91 1.03 -22.22
C ARG A 6 -61.71 1.96 -23.12
N GLU A 7 -62.08 1.50 -24.31
CA GLU A 7 -62.83 2.29 -25.30
C GLU A 7 -64.16 2.77 -24.71
N ARG A 8 -64.91 1.89 -24.02
CA ARG A 8 -66.16 2.27 -23.34
C ARG A 8 -65.97 3.36 -22.27
N ILE A 9 -64.87 3.31 -21.52
CA ILE A 9 -64.58 4.30 -20.47
C ILE A 9 -64.22 5.66 -21.08
N LEU A 10 -63.46 5.65 -22.19
CA LEU A 10 -63.13 6.87 -22.91
C LEU A 10 -64.36 7.47 -23.60
N GLU A 11 -65.24 6.66 -24.19
CA GLU A 11 -66.49 7.12 -24.79
C GLU A 11 -67.42 7.77 -23.75
N ALA A 12 -67.61 7.12 -22.60
CA ALA A 12 -68.41 7.67 -21.51
C ALA A 12 -67.80 8.95 -20.91
N GLY A 13 -66.47 8.98 -20.76
CA GLY A 13 -65.75 10.18 -20.32
C GLY A 13 -65.84 11.34 -21.31
N GLU A 14 -65.82 11.07 -22.62
CA GLU A 14 -65.95 12.11 -23.65
C GLU A 14 -67.34 12.75 -23.65
N GLU A 15 -68.40 11.96 -23.49
CA GLU A 15 -69.76 12.46 -23.38
C GLU A 15 -69.93 13.35 -22.14
N LEU A 16 -69.32 12.94 -21.03
CA LEU A 16 -69.29 13.67 -19.78
C LEU A 16 -68.51 14.99 -19.90
N LEU A 17 -67.33 15.00 -20.53
CA LEU A 17 -66.59 16.23 -20.80
C LEU A 17 -67.34 17.19 -21.75
N ARG A 18 -68.06 16.67 -22.76
CA ARG A 18 -68.92 17.50 -23.62
C ARG A 18 -70.07 18.14 -22.85
N SER A 19 -70.65 17.43 -21.88
CA SER A 19 -71.68 18.01 -21.00
C SER A 19 -71.15 19.17 -20.15
N TRP A 20 -69.83 19.21 -19.91
CA TRP A 20 -69.12 20.31 -19.26
C TRP A 20 -68.63 21.39 -20.23
N GLY A 21 -68.98 21.30 -21.51
CA GLY A 21 -68.53 22.22 -22.55
C GLY A 21 -67.07 22.07 -22.97
N LEU A 22 -66.40 20.98 -22.56
CA LEU A 22 -65.01 20.73 -22.89
C LEU A 22 -64.86 19.89 -24.16
N THR A 23 -63.85 20.25 -24.95
CA THR A 23 -63.51 19.57 -26.20
C THR A 23 -62.01 19.25 -26.24
N PRO A 24 -61.55 18.37 -27.14
CA PRO A 24 -60.13 18.06 -27.30
C PRO A 24 -59.25 19.26 -27.68
N SER A 25 -59.84 20.43 -28.03
CA SER A 25 -59.16 21.70 -28.32
C SER A 25 -59.35 22.77 -27.23
N SER A 26 -60.05 22.49 -26.13
CA SER A 26 -60.23 23.43 -25.02
C SER A 26 -58.88 23.87 -24.41
N PRO A 27 -58.74 25.12 -23.94
CA PRO A 27 -57.57 25.61 -23.23
C PRO A 27 -57.10 24.66 -22.11
N LEU A 28 -55.78 24.59 -21.87
CA LEU A 28 -55.22 23.71 -20.83
C LEU A 28 -55.69 24.08 -19.43
N GLU A 29 -55.95 25.36 -19.17
CA GLU A 29 -56.48 25.88 -17.90
C GLU A 29 -57.88 25.32 -17.61
N ASP A 30 -58.75 25.30 -18.64
CA ASP A 30 -60.10 24.76 -18.52
C ASP A 30 -60.07 23.26 -18.23
N LEU A 31 -59.17 22.52 -18.91
CA LEU A 31 -58.96 21.09 -18.64
C LEU A 31 -58.41 20.86 -17.23
N ALA A 32 -57.47 21.69 -16.78
CA ALA A 32 -56.88 21.60 -15.45
C ALA A 32 -57.91 21.82 -14.33
N SER A 33 -58.84 22.76 -14.52
CA SER A 33 -59.91 23.08 -13.55
C SER A 33 -60.95 21.97 -13.34
N CYS A 34 -60.95 20.98 -14.23
CA CYS A 34 -61.88 19.85 -14.21
C CYS A 34 -61.25 18.54 -13.72
N ILE A 35 -59.93 18.51 -13.51
CA ILE A 35 -59.22 17.33 -13.01
C ILE A 35 -59.70 17.01 -11.59
N GLY A 36 -60.01 15.74 -11.35
CA GLY A 36 -60.46 15.23 -10.05
C GLY A 36 -61.98 15.29 -9.83
N ARG A 37 -62.75 15.77 -10.81
CA ARG A 37 -64.22 15.79 -10.75
C ARG A 37 -64.84 14.42 -11.01
N ASP A 38 -64.32 13.69 -11.99
CA ASP A 38 -64.78 12.35 -12.33
C ASP A 38 -63.64 11.51 -12.94
N PRO A 39 -63.43 10.26 -12.50
CA PRO A 39 -62.34 9.42 -13.02
C PRO A 39 -62.43 9.09 -14.52
N ALA A 40 -63.63 8.99 -15.10
CA ALA A 40 -63.78 8.78 -16.55
C ALA A 40 -63.43 10.05 -17.32
N GLY A 41 -63.85 11.22 -16.82
CA GLY A 41 -63.42 12.53 -17.34
C GLY A 41 -61.90 12.72 -17.28
N ASP A 42 -61.28 12.43 -16.15
CA ASP A 42 -59.83 12.54 -15.95
C ASP A 42 -59.03 11.63 -16.90
N ALA A 43 -59.53 10.41 -17.16
CA ALA A 43 -58.90 9.50 -18.10
C ALA A 43 -58.91 10.03 -19.54
N VAL A 44 -59.98 10.74 -19.93
CA VAL A 44 -60.10 11.38 -21.25
C VAL A 44 -59.26 12.65 -21.32
N ILE A 45 -59.21 13.46 -20.26
CA ILE A 45 -58.29 14.61 -20.18
C ILE A 45 -56.84 14.13 -20.37
N ALA A 46 -56.43 13.08 -19.64
CA ALA A 46 -55.11 12.48 -19.81
C ALA A 46 -54.89 11.97 -21.24
N HIS A 47 -55.91 11.39 -21.88
CA HIS A 47 -55.85 10.96 -23.27
C HIS A 47 -55.59 12.12 -24.24
N TRP A 48 -56.37 13.21 -24.13
CA TRP A 48 -56.27 14.41 -24.97
C TRP A 48 -54.93 15.14 -24.80
N LEU A 49 -54.43 15.25 -23.57
CA LEU A 49 -53.11 15.84 -23.30
C LEU A 49 -51.98 15.10 -24.00
N GLY A 50 -52.08 13.75 -24.10
CA GLY A 50 -51.11 12.95 -24.86
C GLY A 50 -51.13 13.18 -26.37
N GLY A 51 -52.12 13.91 -26.90
CA GLY A 51 -52.19 14.36 -28.28
C GLY A 51 -51.55 15.72 -28.53
N ARG A 52 -51.27 16.49 -27.47
CA ARG A 52 -50.80 17.88 -27.53
C ARG A 52 -49.32 17.98 -27.17
N PRO A 53 -48.41 18.14 -28.15
CA PRO A 53 -46.98 18.20 -27.93
C PRO A 53 -46.54 19.55 -27.35
N ALA A 54 -46.92 19.82 -26.10
CA ALA A 54 -46.59 21.02 -25.36
C ALA A 54 -46.01 20.66 -23.97
N PRO A 55 -44.99 21.39 -23.46
CA PRO A 55 -44.44 21.16 -22.12
C PRO A 55 -45.49 21.22 -20.99
N GLU A 56 -46.46 22.11 -21.12
CA GLU A 56 -47.56 22.30 -20.18
C GLU A 56 -48.45 21.05 -20.10
N SER A 57 -48.61 20.32 -21.21
CA SER A 57 -49.30 19.01 -21.23
C SER A 57 -48.53 17.96 -20.40
N VAL A 58 -47.20 18.00 -20.41
CA VAL A 58 -46.35 17.06 -19.65
C VAL A 58 -46.46 17.32 -18.15
N GLU A 59 -46.45 18.59 -17.74
CA GLU A 59 -46.61 18.97 -16.34
C GLU A 59 -47.98 18.56 -15.80
N LEU A 60 -49.05 18.85 -16.56
CA LEU A 60 -50.41 18.50 -16.17
C LEU A 60 -50.61 16.98 -16.10
N LEU A 61 -50.01 16.21 -17.02
CA LEU A 61 -50.03 14.75 -16.98
C LEU A 61 -49.28 14.16 -15.78
N LYS A 62 -48.14 14.75 -15.39
CA LYS A 62 -47.42 14.35 -14.17
C LYS A 62 -48.25 14.63 -12.92
N GLN A 63 -48.96 15.76 -12.90
CA GLN A 63 -49.88 16.10 -11.82
C GLN A 63 -51.03 15.08 -11.72
N ILE A 64 -51.67 14.73 -12.84
CA ILE A 64 -52.73 13.71 -12.88
C ILE A 64 -52.22 12.34 -12.41
N GLU A 65 -51.01 11.94 -12.81
CA GLU A 65 -50.42 10.67 -12.36
C GLU A 65 -50.18 10.66 -10.83
N ALA A 66 -49.69 11.78 -10.29
CA ALA A 66 -49.34 11.89 -8.88
C ALA A 66 -50.56 12.05 -7.96
N SER A 67 -51.59 12.78 -8.39
CA SER A 67 -52.75 13.11 -7.56
C SER A 67 -53.89 12.09 -7.65
N SER A 68 -53.97 11.30 -8.72
CA SER A 68 -55.09 10.39 -8.93
C SER A 68 -54.95 9.07 -8.15
N SER A 69 -55.96 8.72 -7.36
CA SER A 69 -56.06 7.43 -6.68
C SER A 69 -56.54 6.31 -7.63
N ASP A 70 -57.23 6.67 -8.71
CA ASP A 70 -57.78 5.74 -9.68
C ASP A 70 -56.67 5.11 -10.55
N LYS A 71 -56.68 3.77 -10.63
CA LYS A 71 -55.68 2.99 -11.37
C LYS A 71 -55.80 3.17 -12.89
N ILE A 72 -56.98 3.47 -13.40
CA ILE A 72 -57.29 3.68 -14.82
C ILE A 72 -56.74 5.03 -15.26
N VAL A 73 -57.02 6.09 -14.51
CA VAL A 73 -56.52 7.45 -14.77
C VAL A 73 -54.99 7.48 -14.77
N ARG A 74 -54.35 6.93 -13.72
CA ARG A 74 -52.87 6.84 -13.66
C ARG A 74 -52.27 6.09 -14.85
N ARG A 75 -52.93 5.02 -15.31
CA ARG A 75 -52.46 4.24 -16.45
C ARG A 75 -52.60 5.00 -17.76
N GLU A 76 -53.67 5.77 -17.95
CA GLU A 76 -53.83 6.62 -19.14
C GLU A 76 -52.85 7.80 -19.12
N ALA A 77 -52.60 8.42 -17.96
CA ALA A 77 -51.59 9.47 -17.81
C ALA A 77 -50.18 8.97 -18.18
N ARG A 78 -49.76 7.79 -17.69
CA ARG A 78 -48.49 7.14 -18.09
C ARG A 78 -48.40 6.87 -19.59
N ARG A 79 -49.50 6.40 -20.20
CA ARG A 79 -49.56 6.14 -21.64
C ARG A 79 -49.45 7.43 -22.46
N ALA A 80 -50.07 8.51 -21.99
CA ALA A 80 -49.99 9.82 -22.61
C ALA A 80 -48.59 10.43 -22.49
N LEU A 81 -47.97 10.34 -21.31
CA LEU A 81 -46.57 10.74 -21.08
C LEU A 81 -45.62 10.00 -22.01
N TYR A 82 -45.77 8.68 -22.13
CA TYR A 82 -44.96 7.87 -23.05
C TYR A 82 -45.13 8.29 -24.52
N ARG A 83 -46.35 8.64 -24.96
CA ARG A 83 -46.59 9.17 -26.32
C ARG A 83 -45.89 10.52 -26.55
N LEU A 84 -45.89 11.41 -25.56
CA LEU A 84 -45.22 12.71 -25.65
C LEU A 84 -43.69 12.57 -25.59
N GLU A 85 -43.19 11.60 -24.82
CA GLU A 85 -41.77 11.23 -24.76
C GLU A 85 -41.27 10.69 -26.11
N GLN A 86 -42.01 9.78 -26.74
CA GLN A 86 -41.72 9.30 -28.09
C GLN A 86 -41.72 10.41 -29.15
N ARG A 87 -42.46 11.51 -28.90
CA ARG A 87 -42.52 12.69 -29.77
C ARG A 87 -41.50 13.77 -29.42
N GLY A 88 -40.61 13.53 -28.44
CA GLY A 88 -39.51 14.43 -28.08
C GLY A 88 -39.90 15.65 -27.24
N VAL A 89 -41.10 15.67 -26.65
CA VAL A 89 -41.66 16.83 -25.92
C VAL A 89 -41.30 16.81 -24.43
N ALA A 90 -40.70 15.71 -23.94
CA ALA A 90 -40.25 15.62 -22.55
C ALA A 90 -39.04 16.53 -22.33
N SER A 91 -39.30 17.71 -21.75
CA SER A 91 -38.31 18.63 -21.20
C SER A 91 -37.35 17.86 -20.28
N ARG A 92 -36.11 17.63 -20.76
CA ARG A 92 -35.01 17.27 -19.88
C ARG A 92 -34.73 18.47 -18.97
N PRO A 93 -34.74 18.36 -17.64
CA PRO A 93 -33.91 19.28 -16.86
C PRO A 93 -32.49 19.15 -17.39
N GLN A 94 -31.79 20.28 -17.59
CA GLN A 94 -30.37 20.30 -17.89
C GLN A 94 -29.62 19.57 -16.77
N VAL A 95 -29.42 18.26 -16.96
CA VAL A 95 -28.37 17.54 -16.27
C VAL A 95 -27.14 17.79 -17.12
N GLU A 96 -26.18 18.48 -16.50
CA GLU A 96 -24.74 18.40 -16.77
C GLU A 96 -24.41 17.14 -17.59
N GLN A 97 -23.59 17.26 -18.64
CA GLN A 97 -23.17 16.10 -19.44
C GLN A 97 -22.45 15.07 -18.56
N VAL A 98 -23.23 14.19 -17.92
CA VAL A 98 -22.74 12.95 -17.34
C VAL A 98 -22.50 12.07 -18.55
N VAL A 99 -21.25 12.08 -19.01
CA VAL A 99 -20.68 11.04 -19.85
C VAL A 99 -21.22 9.71 -19.33
N ALA A 100 -21.93 8.98 -20.19
CA ALA A 100 -22.58 7.72 -19.83
C ALA A 100 -21.59 6.81 -19.12
N ARG A 101 -21.68 6.72 -17.79
CA ARG A 101 -20.97 5.70 -17.03
C ARG A 101 -21.66 4.37 -17.37
N PRO A 102 -20.92 3.36 -17.84
CA PRO A 102 -21.51 2.05 -18.08
C PRO A 102 -22.23 1.56 -16.82
N LEU A 103 -23.42 0.98 -17.00
CA LEU A 103 -24.36 0.48 -15.97
C LEU A 103 -23.77 -0.60 -15.04
N TRP A 104 -22.54 -1.03 -15.29
CA TRP A 104 -21.73 -1.83 -14.38
C TRP A 104 -20.28 -1.38 -14.51
N GLN A 105 -19.84 -0.51 -13.60
CA GLN A 105 -18.43 -0.43 -13.26
C GLN A 105 -18.28 -1.32 -12.04
N PRO A 106 -17.53 -2.45 -12.09
CA PRO A 106 -17.09 -3.05 -10.84
C PRO A 106 -16.45 -1.92 -10.04
N GLU A 107 -16.88 -1.74 -8.78
CA GLU A 107 -16.24 -0.80 -7.88
C GLU A 107 -14.74 -1.06 -7.99
N PRO A 108 -13.91 -0.04 -8.32
CA PRO A 108 -12.49 -0.28 -8.55
C PRO A 108 -11.97 -1.01 -7.33
N GLU A 109 -11.45 -2.23 -7.54
CA GLU A 109 -10.97 -3.01 -6.42
C GLU A 109 -9.94 -2.18 -5.65
N LYS A 110 -10.06 -2.18 -4.33
CA LYS A 110 -9.15 -1.43 -3.45
C LYS A 110 -7.71 -1.82 -3.76
N THR A 111 -6.86 -0.82 -3.88
CA THR A 111 -5.41 -1.02 -3.98
C THR A 111 -4.93 -1.73 -2.72
N GLN A 112 -4.28 -2.88 -2.91
CA GLN A 112 -3.58 -3.60 -1.85
C GLN A 112 -2.10 -3.26 -1.93
N ALA A 113 -1.46 -3.04 -0.78
CA ALA A 113 -0.04 -2.82 -0.68
C ALA A 113 0.63 -3.97 0.08
N PHE A 114 1.75 -4.45 -0.43
CA PHE A 114 2.56 -5.48 0.19
C PHE A 114 3.97 -4.96 0.43
N PHE A 115 4.49 -5.26 1.62
CA PHE A 115 5.80 -4.86 2.08
C PHE A 115 6.71 -6.09 2.09
N LEU A 116 7.91 -5.96 1.52
CA LEU A 116 8.96 -6.96 1.63
C LEU A 116 9.98 -6.55 2.71
N PRO A 117 10.78 -7.49 3.23
CA PRO A 117 11.88 -7.15 4.12
C PRO A 117 12.96 -6.37 3.36
N TYR A 118 13.83 -5.70 4.12
CA TYR A 118 15.01 -5.07 3.56
C TYR A 118 15.93 -6.10 2.88
N LEU A 119 16.62 -5.63 1.85
CA LEU A 119 17.74 -6.28 1.19
C LEU A 119 19.03 -5.55 1.53
N ILE A 120 20.15 -6.25 1.39
CA ILE A 120 21.49 -5.70 1.58
C ILE A 120 21.68 -4.47 0.68
N GLY A 121 22.32 -3.43 1.20
CA GLY A 121 22.43 -2.10 0.61
C GLY A 121 21.32 -1.14 1.03
N GLY A 122 20.50 -1.52 2.03
CA GLY A 122 19.35 -0.74 2.47
C GLY A 122 18.26 -0.59 1.41
N TYR A 123 18.12 -1.58 0.52
CA TYR A 123 17.03 -1.60 -0.46
C TYR A 123 15.77 -2.21 0.14
N ARG A 124 14.59 -1.77 -0.29
CA ARG A 124 13.31 -2.40 0.07
C ARG A 124 12.41 -2.43 -1.13
N GLU A 125 11.67 -3.53 -1.27
CA GLU A 125 10.68 -3.69 -2.33
C GLU A 125 9.27 -3.55 -1.75
N PHE A 126 8.41 -2.90 -2.52
CA PHE A 126 6.98 -2.77 -2.28
C PHE A 126 6.24 -3.29 -3.50
N VAL A 127 5.08 -3.92 -3.26
CA VAL A 127 4.22 -4.39 -4.34
C VAL A 127 2.83 -3.80 -4.14
N LEU A 128 2.38 -3.01 -5.11
CA LEU A 128 0.98 -2.58 -5.17
C LEU A 128 0.22 -3.50 -6.10
N ARG A 129 -1.02 -3.83 -5.73
CA ARG A 129 -1.88 -4.72 -6.50
C ARG A 129 -3.26 -4.14 -6.61
N ARG A 130 -3.83 -4.21 -7.81
CA ARG A 130 -5.24 -3.94 -8.07
C ARG A 130 -5.77 -4.91 -9.10
N LYS A 131 -6.84 -5.66 -8.79
CA LYS A 131 -7.45 -6.52 -9.81
C LYS A 131 -8.36 -5.68 -10.72
N HIS A 132 -8.46 -6.11 -11.97
CA HIS A 132 -9.34 -5.53 -12.96
C HIS A 132 -9.93 -6.65 -13.83
N VAL A 133 -10.86 -6.32 -14.73
CA VAL A 133 -11.49 -7.30 -15.61
C VAL A 133 -10.42 -7.96 -16.50
N GLY A 134 -10.20 -9.26 -16.32
CA GLY A 134 -9.25 -10.03 -17.12
C GLY A 134 -7.83 -10.14 -16.56
N GLY A 135 -7.50 -9.51 -15.43
CA GLY A 135 -6.12 -9.53 -14.92
C GLY A 135 -5.89 -8.85 -13.58
N VAL A 136 -4.61 -8.68 -13.26
CA VAL A 136 -4.13 -8.00 -12.06
C VAL A 136 -3.07 -7.00 -12.49
N ALA A 137 -3.31 -5.72 -12.20
CA ALA A 137 -2.30 -4.69 -12.34
C ALA A 137 -1.41 -4.73 -11.09
N VAL A 138 -0.10 -4.79 -11.30
CA VAL A 138 0.91 -4.86 -10.26
C VAL A 138 1.95 -3.77 -10.48
N VAL A 139 2.35 -3.10 -9.41
CA VAL A 139 3.51 -2.20 -9.41
C VAL A 139 4.54 -2.76 -8.46
N PHE A 140 5.75 -2.94 -8.96
CA PHE A 140 6.94 -3.19 -8.15
C PHE A 140 7.65 -1.85 -7.95
N ALA A 141 7.85 -1.45 -6.71
CA ALA A 141 8.60 -0.25 -6.39
C ALA A 141 9.78 -0.64 -5.48
N THR A 142 10.98 -0.20 -5.85
CA THR A 142 12.19 -0.43 -5.07
C THR A 142 12.66 0.89 -4.50
N THR A 143 12.88 0.95 -3.19
CA THR A 143 13.54 2.09 -2.54
C THR A 143 14.97 1.72 -2.18
N ARG A 144 15.81 2.73 -1.94
CA ARG A 144 17.17 2.57 -1.41
C ARG A 144 17.41 3.48 -0.21
N GLN A 145 18.49 3.20 0.51
CA GLN A 145 18.87 3.88 1.76
C GLN A 145 17.74 3.88 2.80
N TYR A 146 17.07 2.74 2.94
CA TYR A 146 15.97 2.52 3.88
C TYR A 146 14.79 3.48 3.66
N ASP A 147 14.14 3.33 2.51
CA ASP A 147 12.92 4.07 2.13
C ASP A 147 13.10 5.59 1.94
N ARG A 148 14.36 6.05 1.81
CA ARG A 148 14.67 7.48 1.58
C ARG A 148 14.53 7.91 0.12
N PHE A 149 14.96 7.06 -0.81
CA PHE A 149 14.98 7.39 -2.23
C PHE A 149 14.30 6.29 -3.02
N LEU A 150 13.44 6.67 -3.95
CA LEU A 150 12.82 5.75 -4.88
C LEU A 150 13.84 5.40 -5.98
N GLU A 151 14.20 4.13 -6.09
CA GLU A 151 15.20 3.64 -7.05
C GLU A 151 14.55 3.27 -8.38
N GLU A 152 13.50 2.45 -8.34
CA GLU A 152 12.86 1.91 -9.53
C GLU A 152 11.36 1.72 -9.31
N VAL A 153 10.57 1.93 -10.37
CA VAL A 153 9.15 1.57 -10.39
C VAL A 153 8.80 0.90 -11.71
N VAL A 154 8.23 -0.30 -11.62
CA VAL A 154 7.79 -1.09 -12.77
C VAL A 154 6.33 -1.45 -12.62
N ARG A 155 5.50 -1.04 -13.58
CA ARG A 155 4.10 -1.45 -13.69
C ARG A 155 3.96 -2.59 -14.70
N ALA A 156 3.22 -3.63 -14.33
CA ALA A 156 2.90 -4.76 -15.20
C ALA A 156 1.43 -5.19 -15.03
N ASP A 157 0.84 -5.71 -16.10
CA ASP A 157 -0.42 -6.45 -16.04
C ASP A 157 -0.11 -7.95 -16.14
N ILE A 158 -0.56 -8.72 -15.15
CA ILE A 158 -0.33 -10.15 -15.08
C ILE A 158 -1.65 -10.89 -14.83
N SER A 159 -1.69 -12.17 -15.19
CA SER A 159 -2.81 -13.04 -14.86
C SER A 159 -2.85 -13.36 -13.36
N GLY A 160 -4.02 -13.72 -12.84
CA GLY A 160 -4.15 -14.22 -11.46
C GLY A 160 -3.37 -15.52 -11.19
N LYS A 161 -2.96 -16.25 -12.23
CA LYS A 161 -2.08 -17.42 -12.12
C LYS A 161 -0.63 -17.01 -11.93
N GLU A 162 -0.16 -16.02 -12.68
CA GLU A 162 1.19 -15.46 -12.53
C GLU A 162 1.36 -14.79 -11.17
N TRP A 163 0.36 -14.03 -10.71
CA TRP A 163 0.35 -13.46 -9.36
C TRP A 163 0.57 -14.55 -8.28
N ARG A 164 -0.20 -15.64 -8.33
CA ARG A 164 -0.05 -16.74 -7.35
C ARG A 164 1.33 -17.40 -7.40
N ARG A 165 1.90 -17.58 -8.61
CA ARG A 165 3.26 -18.12 -8.77
C ARG A 165 4.32 -17.19 -8.21
N LEU A 166 4.18 -15.88 -8.43
CA LEU A 166 5.07 -14.87 -7.87
C LEU A 166 5.05 -14.91 -6.34
N VAL A 167 3.86 -14.88 -5.74
CA VAL A 167 3.69 -14.94 -4.28
C VAL A 167 4.34 -16.21 -3.70
N ALA A 168 4.10 -17.37 -4.33
CA ALA A 168 4.71 -18.63 -3.91
C ALA A 168 6.24 -18.58 -4.00
N SER A 169 6.79 -18.12 -5.12
CA SER A 169 8.24 -18.04 -5.34
C SER A 169 8.94 -17.10 -4.34
N LEU A 170 8.33 -15.96 -4.03
CA LEU A 170 8.86 -15.02 -3.03
C LEU A 170 8.83 -15.64 -1.62
N THR A 171 7.75 -16.34 -1.29
CA THR A 171 7.60 -17.02 0.00
C THR A 171 8.63 -18.14 0.18
N GLU A 172 8.85 -18.97 -0.85
CA GLU A 172 9.87 -20.02 -0.86
C GLU A 172 11.29 -19.47 -0.64
N ARG A 173 11.56 -18.24 -1.08
CA ARG A 173 12.84 -17.54 -0.87
C ARG A 173 12.92 -16.79 0.47
N GLY A 174 11.94 -16.98 1.37
CA GLY A 174 11.89 -16.31 2.67
C GLY A 174 11.52 -14.82 2.59
N ARG A 175 10.97 -14.36 1.47
CA ARG A 175 10.58 -12.95 1.21
C ARG A 175 9.06 -12.82 1.11
N ALA A 176 8.34 -13.35 2.09
CA ALA A 176 6.88 -13.34 2.08
C ALA A 176 6.32 -11.92 1.94
N LEU A 177 5.33 -11.76 1.06
CA LEU A 177 4.61 -10.50 0.88
C LEU A 177 3.74 -10.22 2.11
N ALA A 178 4.02 -9.14 2.82
CA ALA A 178 3.27 -8.73 3.99
C ALA A 178 2.23 -7.67 3.59
N GLU A 179 0.95 -8.03 3.52
CA GLU A 179 -0.12 -7.07 3.19
C GLU A 179 -0.25 -6.04 4.31
N GLY A 180 -0.19 -4.75 3.98
CA GLY A 180 -0.24 -3.66 4.93
C GLY A 180 -1.08 -2.49 4.43
N ASP A 181 -1.00 -1.36 5.15
CA ASP A 181 -1.80 -0.18 4.82
C ASP A 181 -1.34 0.45 3.49
N ALA A 182 -2.28 0.58 2.56
CA ALA A 182 -2.00 1.10 1.22
C ALA A 182 -1.72 2.61 1.20
N ALA A 183 -2.37 3.38 2.08
CA ALA A 183 -2.14 4.81 2.17
C ALA A 183 -0.77 5.11 2.81
N TYR A 184 -0.36 4.28 3.78
CA TYR A 184 0.99 4.33 4.35
C TYR A 184 2.05 4.04 3.31
N CYS A 185 1.89 2.95 2.54
CA CYS A 185 2.78 2.60 1.44
C CYS A 185 2.90 3.74 0.42
N ASP A 186 1.77 4.34 0.03
CA ASP A 186 1.73 5.49 -0.87
C ASP A 186 2.51 6.69 -0.31
N SER A 187 2.33 7.00 0.98
CA SER A 187 3.07 8.08 1.64
C SER A 187 4.59 7.85 1.66
N LEU A 188 5.04 6.60 1.86
CA LEU A 188 6.45 6.24 1.84
C LEU A 188 7.06 6.40 0.44
N LEU A 189 6.38 5.84 -0.58
CA LEU A 189 6.85 5.91 -1.97
C LEU A 189 6.85 7.34 -2.48
N TRP A 190 5.84 8.14 -2.12
CA TRP A 190 5.75 9.54 -2.50
C TRP A 190 6.89 10.35 -1.90
N ARG A 191 7.14 10.21 -0.60
CA ARG A 191 8.26 10.86 0.10
C ARG A 191 9.61 10.44 -0.51
N ALA A 192 9.77 9.16 -0.81
CA ALA A 192 10.99 8.63 -1.43
C ALA A 192 11.22 9.20 -2.84
N TYR A 193 10.17 9.44 -3.61
CA TYR A 193 10.23 10.11 -4.90
C TYR A 193 10.55 11.61 -4.77
N GLU A 194 9.92 12.31 -3.81
CA GLU A 194 10.15 13.75 -3.61
C GLU A 194 11.58 14.08 -3.20
N ASN A 195 12.23 13.17 -2.46
CA ASN A 195 13.63 13.29 -2.06
C ASN A 195 14.62 13.21 -3.23
N LEU A 196 14.22 12.70 -4.41
CA LEU A 196 15.09 12.61 -5.57
C LEU A 196 15.36 13.99 -6.16
N ALA A 197 16.63 14.29 -6.42
CA ALA A 197 16.99 15.44 -7.24
C ALA A 197 16.40 15.28 -8.66
N PRO A 198 16.06 16.38 -9.38
CA PRO A 198 15.45 16.27 -10.70
C PRO A 198 16.21 15.39 -11.70
N ALA A 199 17.55 15.38 -11.64
CA ALA A 199 18.39 14.53 -12.49
C ALA A 199 18.31 13.02 -12.13
N GLU A 200 18.06 12.70 -10.86
CA GLU A 200 17.96 11.32 -10.35
C GLU A 200 16.57 10.71 -10.55
N ARG A 201 15.59 11.49 -11.02
CA ARG A 201 14.22 11.01 -11.24
C ARG A 201 14.08 10.12 -12.46
N THR A 202 15.07 10.03 -13.35
CA THR A 202 14.98 9.26 -14.61
C THR A 202 14.45 7.82 -14.44
N PRO A 203 15.00 6.98 -13.53
CA PRO A 203 14.50 5.61 -13.35
C PRO A 203 13.10 5.53 -12.69
N ALA A 204 12.67 6.58 -11.99
CA ALA A 204 11.35 6.68 -11.37
C ALA A 204 10.46 7.75 -12.04
N ARG A 205 10.76 8.14 -13.28
CA ARG A 205 10.13 9.33 -13.91
C ARG A 205 8.64 9.13 -14.13
N ASP A 206 8.26 7.88 -14.37
CA ASP A 206 6.88 7.47 -14.66
C ASP A 206 6.08 7.23 -13.38
N TYR A 207 6.73 7.30 -12.19
CA TYR A 207 6.08 7.06 -10.90
C TYR A 207 4.83 7.92 -10.68
N PRO A 208 4.80 9.25 -10.92
CA PRO A 208 3.59 10.05 -10.72
C PRO A 208 2.42 9.61 -11.62
N ALA A 209 2.71 9.17 -12.85
CA ALA A 209 1.69 8.66 -13.76
C ALA A 209 1.15 7.31 -13.29
N ILE A 210 2.05 6.39 -12.90
CA ILE A 210 1.70 5.07 -12.36
C ILE A 210 0.90 5.23 -11.05
N ARG A 211 1.31 6.13 -10.15
CA ARG A 211 0.64 6.38 -8.87
C ARG A 211 -0.83 6.78 -9.07
N ARG A 212 -1.12 7.68 -10.03
CA ARG A 212 -2.49 8.10 -10.38
C ARG A 212 -3.38 6.96 -10.86
N GLU A 213 -2.79 5.87 -11.33
CA GLU A 213 -3.57 4.67 -11.61
C GLU A 213 -4.08 4.05 -10.30
N PHE A 214 -3.29 3.99 -9.22
CA PHE A 214 -3.60 3.22 -8.00
C PHE A 214 -4.18 4.03 -6.85
N PHE A 215 -3.92 5.33 -6.81
CA PHE A 215 -4.31 6.24 -5.73
C PHE A 215 -4.99 7.49 -6.29
N ASP A 216 -5.51 8.32 -5.39
CA ASP A 216 -5.96 9.64 -5.78
C ASP A 216 -4.82 10.46 -6.40
N GLY A 217 -5.16 11.40 -7.28
CA GLY A 217 -4.16 12.19 -7.99
C GLY A 217 -3.46 13.25 -7.11
N SER A 218 -3.90 13.41 -5.87
CA SER A 218 -3.36 14.37 -4.90
C SER A 218 -2.13 13.78 -4.21
N PRO A 219 -1.12 14.58 -3.85
CA PRO A 219 -0.05 14.11 -2.97
C PRO A 219 -0.60 13.55 -1.65
N PRO A 220 -0.14 12.38 -1.18
CA PRO A 220 -0.58 11.84 0.09
C PRO A 220 -0.03 12.68 1.24
N ALA A 221 -0.82 12.84 2.29
CA ALA A 221 -0.31 13.41 3.54
C ALA A 221 0.78 12.48 4.12
N ALA A 222 1.82 13.07 4.71
CA ALA A 222 2.83 12.30 5.43
C ALA A 222 2.16 11.54 6.59
N GLN A 223 2.34 10.23 6.63
CA GLN A 223 1.77 9.39 7.67
C GLN A 223 2.89 8.87 8.60
N PRO A 224 2.65 8.84 9.92
CA PRO A 224 3.56 8.16 10.84
C PRO A 224 3.51 6.65 10.60
N SER A 225 4.58 5.94 11.01
CA SER A 225 4.61 4.49 10.92
C SER A 225 3.44 3.87 11.71
N PRO A 226 2.63 2.96 11.10
CA PRO A 226 1.52 2.30 11.79
C PRO A 226 1.97 1.54 13.03
N LEU A 227 3.25 1.15 13.11
CA LEU A 227 3.80 0.47 14.28
C LEU A 227 3.58 1.26 15.58
N LEU A 228 3.62 2.60 15.52
CA LEU A 228 3.42 3.46 16.69
C LEU A 228 2.00 3.40 17.23
N GLN A 229 1.01 3.15 16.37
CA GLN A 229 -0.39 3.02 16.77
C GLN A 229 -0.71 1.59 17.22
N LEU A 230 0.02 0.60 16.68
CA LEU A 230 -0.19 -0.82 16.97
C LEU A 230 0.38 -1.24 18.32
N TYR A 231 1.35 -0.51 18.86
CA TYR A 231 1.98 -0.80 20.14
C TYR A 231 1.96 0.46 21.00
N ALA A 232 1.11 0.45 22.04
CA ALA A 232 1.04 1.53 23.01
C ALA A 232 2.28 1.52 23.93
N ALA A 233 2.61 2.68 24.50
CA ALA A 233 3.76 2.83 25.41
C ALA A 233 3.70 1.83 26.58
N GLU A 234 2.52 1.56 27.14
CA GLU A 234 2.34 0.61 28.23
C GLU A 234 2.53 -0.86 27.79
N GLU A 235 2.16 -1.21 26.55
CA GLU A 235 2.40 -2.56 26.02
C GLU A 235 3.88 -2.84 25.75
N MET A 236 4.70 -1.79 25.68
CA MET A 236 6.14 -1.85 25.45
C MET A 236 6.94 -2.00 26.74
N GLU A 237 6.28 -1.97 27.92
CA GLU A 237 6.88 -2.13 29.26
C GLU A 237 7.03 -3.59 29.71
N GLN A 238 6.76 -4.58 28.85
CA GLN A 238 7.06 -6.00 29.14
C GLN A 238 8.53 -6.18 29.56
N PRO A 239 8.87 -7.20 30.40
CA PRO A 239 10.21 -7.35 30.95
C PRO A 239 11.24 -7.31 29.83
N ALA A 240 12.14 -6.33 29.92
CA ALA A 240 13.15 -6.09 28.91
C ALA A 240 13.96 -7.37 28.73
N ARG A 241 13.89 -7.96 27.52
CA ARG A 241 14.76 -9.08 27.16
C ARG A 241 16.20 -8.61 27.30
N SER A 242 17.04 -9.48 27.85
CA SER A 242 18.46 -9.23 27.93
C SER A 242 19.06 -9.10 26.52
N ALA A 243 20.17 -8.36 26.39
CA ALA A 243 20.88 -8.25 25.12
C ALA A 243 21.32 -9.63 24.58
N ARG A 244 21.60 -10.59 25.47
CA ARG A 244 21.96 -11.96 25.09
C ARG A 244 20.81 -12.71 24.43
N GLU A 245 19.62 -12.69 25.04
CA GLU A 245 18.43 -13.35 24.48
C GLU A 245 18.06 -12.74 23.12
N LEU A 246 18.22 -11.42 22.98
CA LEU A 246 18.01 -10.74 21.70
C LEU A 246 19.06 -11.15 20.65
N ALA A 247 20.34 -11.25 21.03
CA ALA A 247 21.40 -11.69 20.12
C ALA A 247 21.15 -13.11 19.61
N GLU A 248 20.70 -14.03 20.46
CA GLU A 248 20.31 -15.40 20.06
C GLU A 248 19.13 -15.36 19.06
N GLN A 249 18.16 -14.48 19.29
CA GLN A 249 17.02 -14.31 18.39
C GLN A 249 17.41 -13.74 17.02
N PHE A 250 18.40 -12.84 16.96
CA PHE A 250 18.88 -12.24 15.71
C PHE A 250 19.42 -13.27 14.72
N PHE A 251 20.19 -14.26 15.20
CA PHE A 251 20.74 -15.31 14.34
C PHE A 251 19.65 -16.14 13.66
N GLY A 252 18.47 -16.24 14.26
CA GLY A 252 17.32 -16.93 13.69
C GLY A 252 16.51 -16.11 12.68
N GLU A 253 16.83 -14.83 12.47
CA GLU A 253 15.99 -13.89 11.73
C GLU A 253 16.76 -13.19 10.59
N PRO A 254 16.67 -13.72 9.35
CA PRO A 254 17.41 -13.20 8.20
C PRO A 254 17.21 -11.70 7.94
N ALA A 255 15.99 -11.17 8.15
CA ALA A 255 15.69 -9.76 7.94
C ALA A 255 16.43 -8.83 8.93
N LEU A 256 16.80 -9.31 10.13
CA LEU A 256 17.65 -8.57 11.07
C LEU A 256 19.13 -8.67 10.67
N LEU A 257 19.56 -9.83 10.18
CA LEU A 257 20.94 -10.02 9.72
C LEU A 257 21.29 -9.16 8.50
N VAL A 258 20.30 -8.80 7.67
CA VAL A 258 20.50 -7.81 6.59
C VAL A 258 20.97 -6.46 7.14
N LEU A 259 20.37 -5.98 8.24
CA LEU A 259 20.79 -4.72 8.85
C LEU A 259 22.23 -4.81 9.39
N VAL A 260 22.61 -5.96 9.94
CA VAL A 260 23.98 -6.22 10.40
C VAL A 260 24.96 -6.24 9.23
N ALA A 261 24.60 -6.90 8.12
CA ALA A 261 25.41 -6.95 6.92
C ALA A 261 25.65 -5.56 6.31
N ASP A 262 24.67 -4.67 6.36
CA ASP A 262 24.82 -3.28 5.89
C ASP A 262 25.77 -2.45 6.76
N ALA A 263 25.95 -2.81 8.03
CA ALA A 263 26.87 -2.16 8.96
C ALA A 263 28.25 -2.86 9.02
N ARG A 264 28.51 -3.86 8.16
CA ARG A 264 29.72 -4.69 8.19
C ARG A 264 31.01 -3.88 8.21
N GLU A 265 31.15 -2.91 7.31
CA GLU A 265 32.37 -2.09 7.20
C GLU A 265 32.65 -1.31 8.49
N GLN A 266 31.61 -0.87 9.18
CA GLN A 266 31.74 -0.19 10.47
C GLN A 266 32.28 -1.16 11.53
N PHE A 267 31.77 -2.39 11.57
CA PHE A 267 32.20 -3.40 12.55
C PHE A 267 33.64 -3.86 12.39
N ARG A 268 34.15 -3.93 11.15
CA ARG A 268 35.53 -4.37 10.87
C ARG A 268 36.56 -3.59 11.68
N ALA A 269 36.44 -2.26 11.71
CA ALA A 269 37.35 -1.40 12.45
C ALA A 269 37.36 -1.69 13.97
N TYR A 270 36.22 -2.09 14.54
CA TYR A 270 36.14 -2.45 15.96
C TYR A 270 36.67 -3.85 16.22
N VAL A 271 36.45 -4.82 15.33
CA VAL A 271 37.02 -6.17 15.46
C VAL A 271 38.54 -6.11 15.46
N GLU A 272 39.14 -5.31 14.58
CA GLU A 272 40.59 -5.07 14.55
C GLU A 272 41.08 -4.46 15.87
N ARG A 273 40.40 -3.43 16.39
CA ARG A 273 40.72 -2.84 17.70
C ARG A 273 40.58 -3.81 18.88
N ILE A 274 39.61 -4.71 18.84
CA ILE A 274 39.43 -5.76 19.85
C ILE A 274 40.60 -6.74 19.79
N ARG A 275 40.97 -7.22 18.59
CA ARG A 275 42.13 -8.10 18.39
C ARG A 275 43.43 -7.44 18.87
N ASP A 276 43.64 -6.16 18.59
CA ASP A 276 44.81 -5.40 19.07
C ASP A 276 44.82 -5.26 20.61
N ALA A 277 43.65 -5.07 21.22
CA ALA A 277 43.51 -4.99 22.67
C ALA A 277 43.79 -6.35 23.34
N GLU A 278 43.35 -7.46 22.72
CA GLU A 278 43.53 -8.83 23.23
C GLU A 278 44.96 -9.36 23.02
N SER A 279 45.62 -8.96 21.93
CA SER A 279 47.00 -9.35 21.57
C SER A 279 48.10 -8.42 22.12
N SER A 280 47.72 -7.42 22.92
CA SER A 280 48.66 -6.42 23.43
C SER A 280 49.83 -7.07 24.21
N PRO A 281 51.10 -6.72 23.92
CA PRO A 281 52.27 -7.27 24.62
C PRO A 281 52.38 -6.84 26.10
N LEU A 282 51.57 -5.86 26.52
CA LEU A 282 51.46 -5.46 27.91
C LEU A 282 50.72 -6.58 28.66
N VAL A 283 51.31 -7.08 29.76
CA VAL A 283 50.68 -8.09 30.63
C VAL A 283 49.50 -7.44 31.36
N LEU A 284 48.37 -7.30 30.66
CA LEU A 284 47.10 -6.88 31.21
C LEU A 284 46.42 -8.07 31.87
N SER A 285 45.75 -7.83 32.99
CA SER A 285 44.87 -8.84 33.59
C SER A 285 43.66 -9.09 32.69
N GLU A 286 43.06 -10.27 32.77
CA GLU A 286 41.85 -10.60 32.00
C GLU A 286 40.70 -9.61 32.30
N ALA A 287 40.62 -9.08 33.53
CA ALA A 287 39.66 -8.03 33.88
C ALA A 287 39.89 -6.73 33.10
N GLN A 288 41.15 -6.31 32.93
CA GLN A 288 41.50 -5.10 32.16
C GLN A 288 41.26 -5.28 30.65
N LYS A 289 41.50 -6.48 30.12
CA LYS A 289 41.16 -6.81 28.73
C LYS A 289 39.65 -6.75 28.50
N GLN A 290 38.88 -7.33 29.41
CA GLN A 290 37.41 -7.32 29.34
C GLN A 290 36.84 -5.91 29.45
N GLU A 291 37.38 -5.06 30.34
CA GLU A 291 36.99 -3.66 30.46
C GLU A 291 37.28 -2.89 29.17
N ARG A 292 38.48 -3.05 28.61
CA ARG A 292 38.86 -2.39 27.36
C ARG A 292 38.00 -2.84 26.19
N ARG A 293 37.66 -4.13 26.11
CA ARG A 293 36.70 -4.65 25.14
C ARG A 293 35.32 -4.00 25.31
N GLY A 294 34.82 -3.93 26.53
CA GLY A 294 33.54 -3.26 26.84
C GLY A 294 33.52 -1.79 26.39
N GLN A 295 34.63 -1.06 26.57
CA GLN A 295 34.76 0.32 26.09
C GLN A 295 34.72 0.42 24.55
N ILE A 296 35.32 -0.54 23.84
CA ILE A 296 35.29 -0.58 22.37
C ILE A 296 33.86 -0.89 21.89
N GLU A 297 33.17 -1.83 22.54
CA GLU A 297 31.77 -2.16 22.24
C GLU A 297 30.84 -0.97 22.49
N ASP A 298 31.01 -0.26 23.61
CA ASP A 298 30.24 0.94 23.93
C ASP A 298 30.47 2.06 22.92
N GLN A 299 31.71 2.23 22.44
CA GLN A 299 32.02 3.19 21.37
C GLN A 299 31.34 2.79 20.05
N ALA A 300 31.37 1.50 19.69
CA ALA A 300 30.68 1.00 18.50
C ALA A 300 29.17 1.26 18.57
N ILE A 301 28.56 1.10 19.75
CA ILE A 301 27.14 1.40 19.96
C ILE A 301 26.86 2.90 19.71
N ASP A 302 27.68 3.79 20.27
CA ASP A 302 27.51 5.23 20.10
C ASP A 302 27.71 5.66 18.64
N ASP A 303 28.65 5.06 17.92
CA ASP A 303 28.92 5.40 16.52
C ASP A 303 27.82 4.88 15.57
N VAL A 304 27.27 3.70 15.85
CA VAL A 304 26.19 3.11 15.03
C VAL A 304 24.86 3.82 15.29
N PHE A 305 24.48 4.02 16.55
CA PHE A 305 23.13 4.47 16.94
C PHE A 305 23.05 5.92 17.46
N GLY A 306 24.18 6.55 17.73
CA GLY A 306 24.26 7.91 18.26
C GLY A 306 24.24 9.00 17.18
N GLY A 307 24.37 10.25 17.66
CA GLY A 307 24.51 11.43 16.81
C GLY A 307 23.46 11.54 15.69
N GLY A 308 23.93 11.84 14.47
CA GLY A 308 23.08 12.01 13.30
C GLY A 308 22.43 10.73 12.76
N GLN A 309 22.83 9.54 13.25
CA GLN A 309 22.30 8.25 12.80
C GLN A 309 21.04 7.82 13.55
N ARG A 310 20.77 8.43 14.71
CA ARG A 310 19.67 8.07 15.60
C ARG A 310 18.31 8.06 14.90
N GLU A 311 17.96 9.15 14.21
CA GLU A 311 16.68 9.26 13.51
C GLU A 311 16.54 8.19 12.41
N ALA A 312 17.62 7.92 11.68
CA ALA A 312 17.63 6.88 10.65
C ALA A 312 17.38 5.49 11.26
N TRP A 313 17.99 5.19 12.41
CA TRP A 313 17.72 3.93 13.12
C TRP A 313 16.31 3.84 13.65
N VAL A 314 15.78 4.90 14.27
CA VAL A 314 14.37 4.93 14.71
C VAL A 314 13.44 4.60 13.54
N HIS A 315 13.68 5.19 12.37
CA HIS A 315 12.89 4.89 11.18
C HIS A 315 13.02 3.42 10.74
N ARG A 316 14.26 2.91 10.60
CA ARG A 316 14.53 1.51 10.20
C ARG A 316 13.84 0.50 11.11
N LEU A 317 13.94 0.71 12.42
CA LEU A 317 13.35 -0.17 13.42
C LEU A 317 11.81 -0.15 13.38
N ARG A 318 11.21 1.03 13.17
CA ARG A 318 9.76 1.16 12.97
C ARG A 318 9.31 0.42 11.72
N GLU A 319 10.02 0.55 10.61
CA GLU A 319 9.67 -0.10 9.35
C GLU A 319 9.82 -1.62 9.38
N LEU A 320 10.92 -2.11 9.95
CA LEU A 320 11.13 -3.54 10.10
C LEU A 320 10.17 -4.13 11.16
N GLY A 321 9.88 -3.38 12.22
CA GLY A 321 8.89 -3.78 13.22
C GLY A 321 7.49 -3.90 12.62
N TYR A 322 7.11 -2.97 11.74
CA TYR A 322 5.83 -3.04 11.03
C TYR A 322 5.78 -4.27 10.13
N TYR A 323 6.84 -4.57 9.37
CA TYR A 323 6.94 -5.79 8.58
C TYR A 323 6.78 -7.06 9.44
N PHE A 324 7.44 -7.12 10.60
CA PHE A 324 7.28 -8.27 11.52
C PHE A 324 5.88 -8.38 12.10
N HIS A 325 5.20 -7.27 12.36
CA HIS A 325 3.80 -7.29 12.77
C HIS A 325 2.92 -7.92 11.68
N LEU A 326 3.06 -7.44 10.44
CA LEU A 326 2.27 -7.93 9.30
C LEU A 326 2.52 -9.41 8.99
N THR A 327 3.73 -9.91 9.25
CA THR A 327 4.09 -11.33 9.06
C THR A 327 3.79 -12.21 10.28
N GLY A 328 3.13 -11.68 11.32
CA GLY A 328 2.71 -12.42 12.50
C GLY A 328 3.79 -12.61 13.57
N LYS A 329 5.00 -12.07 13.38
CA LYS A 329 6.11 -12.12 14.34
C LYS A 329 5.99 -11.00 15.39
N LYS A 330 4.86 -11.01 16.13
CA LYS A 330 4.48 -9.93 17.05
C LYS A 330 5.50 -9.64 18.15
N GLU A 331 6.18 -10.66 18.64
CA GLU A 331 7.24 -10.49 19.65
C GLU A 331 8.42 -9.67 19.13
N LEU A 332 8.87 -9.93 17.91
CA LEU A 332 9.92 -9.14 17.27
C LEU A 332 9.45 -7.72 16.98
N ALA A 333 8.22 -7.58 16.49
CA ALA A 333 7.64 -6.27 16.24
C ALA A 333 7.61 -5.40 17.50
N ARG A 334 7.24 -5.97 18.65
CA ARG A 334 7.30 -5.29 19.97
C ARG A 334 8.72 -4.90 20.35
N THR A 335 9.67 -5.81 20.24
CA THR A 335 11.09 -5.53 20.53
C THR A 335 11.59 -4.34 19.71
N LEU A 336 11.31 -4.32 18.41
CA LEU A 336 11.75 -3.23 17.53
C LEU A 336 11.01 -1.92 17.82
N ALA A 337 9.72 -1.98 18.12
CA ALA A 337 8.97 -0.81 18.56
C ALA A 337 9.58 -0.21 19.83
N SER A 338 9.89 -1.05 20.83
CA SER A 338 10.46 -0.65 22.12
C SER A 338 11.84 -0.02 21.93
N ALA A 339 12.71 -0.67 21.15
CA ALA A 339 14.02 -0.13 20.81
C ALA A 339 13.93 1.21 20.05
N ALA A 340 13.02 1.33 19.09
CA ALA A 340 12.80 2.58 18.36
C ALA A 340 12.35 3.70 19.28
N SER A 341 11.41 3.42 20.21
CA SER A 341 10.90 4.43 21.13
C SER A 341 11.94 4.83 22.18
N ALA A 342 12.73 3.87 22.67
CA ALA A 342 13.85 4.14 23.57
C ALA A 342 14.94 5.00 22.90
N LEU A 343 15.21 4.79 21.61
CA LEU A 343 16.15 5.62 20.84
C LEU A 343 15.59 7.01 20.54
N ASP A 344 14.29 7.14 20.32
CA ASP A 344 13.62 8.41 20.00
C ASP A 344 13.44 9.32 21.25
N ALA A 345 13.60 8.75 22.46
CA ALA A 345 13.46 9.48 23.70
C ALA A 345 14.52 10.60 23.84
N PRO A 346 14.14 11.79 24.37
CA PRO A 346 15.10 12.85 24.67
C PRO A 346 16.20 12.37 25.62
N GLY A 347 17.46 12.62 25.27
CA GLY A 347 18.60 12.18 26.08
C GLY A 347 18.84 10.66 26.08
N ALA A 348 18.24 9.91 25.15
CA ALA A 348 18.47 8.48 25.02
C ALA A 348 19.97 8.13 24.99
N ASP A 349 20.34 7.11 25.76
CA ASP A 349 21.66 6.49 25.79
C ASP A 349 21.57 5.12 25.11
N PRO A 350 22.04 4.97 23.86
CA PRO A 350 21.94 3.71 23.12
C PRO A 350 22.60 2.52 23.84
N LYS A 351 23.61 2.77 24.68
CA LYS A 351 24.29 1.73 25.46
C LYS A 351 23.41 1.10 26.53
N ARG A 352 22.31 1.74 26.91
CA ARG A 352 21.33 1.19 27.87
C ARG A 352 20.22 0.42 27.19
N ILE A 353 20.14 0.44 25.86
CA ILE A 353 19.10 -0.21 25.08
C ILE A 353 19.57 -1.63 24.73
N PRO A 354 18.91 -2.69 25.24
CA PRO A 354 19.35 -4.08 25.01
C PRO A 354 19.47 -4.46 23.54
N PHE A 355 18.58 -3.92 22.71
CA PHE A 355 18.63 -4.11 21.25
C PHE A 355 19.93 -3.59 20.64
N CYS A 356 20.38 -2.39 21.00
CA CYS A 356 21.61 -1.80 20.45
C CYS A 356 22.84 -2.63 20.84
N ARG A 357 22.91 -3.10 22.09
CA ARG A 357 23.95 -4.02 22.54
C ARG A 357 23.92 -5.33 21.74
N ALA A 358 22.75 -5.95 21.63
CA ALA A 358 22.58 -7.20 20.88
C ALA A 358 23.01 -7.05 19.41
N PHE A 359 22.60 -5.95 18.76
CA PHE A 359 22.95 -5.64 17.38
C PHE A 359 24.47 -5.55 17.18
N VAL A 360 25.17 -4.81 18.06
CA VAL A 360 26.63 -4.68 17.99
C VAL A 360 27.32 -6.00 18.30
N THR A 361 26.88 -6.75 19.32
CA THR A 361 27.44 -8.08 19.63
C THR A 361 27.33 -9.03 18.43
N VAL A 362 26.17 -9.09 17.79
CA VAL A 362 25.94 -9.93 16.61
C VAL A 362 26.80 -9.45 15.44
N GLY A 363 26.91 -8.14 15.22
CA GLY A 363 27.73 -7.56 14.15
C GLY A 363 29.22 -7.82 14.30
N LEU A 364 29.77 -7.64 15.50
CA LEU A 364 31.16 -7.96 15.80
C LEU A 364 31.45 -9.46 15.61
N PHE A 365 30.55 -10.32 16.10
CA PHE A 365 30.69 -11.77 15.92
C PHE A 365 30.63 -12.18 14.45
N ALA A 366 29.66 -11.65 13.69
CA ALA A 366 29.51 -11.94 12.28
C ALA A 366 30.76 -11.51 11.49
N GLU A 367 31.31 -10.33 11.77
CA GLU A 367 32.52 -9.85 11.07
C GLU A 367 33.78 -10.62 11.47
N LEU A 368 33.94 -10.97 12.75
CA LEU A 368 35.04 -11.82 13.20
C LEU A 368 35.04 -13.16 12.45
N TYR A 369 33.87 -13.80 12.34
CA TYR A 369 33.72 -15.04 11.61
C TYR A 369 34.06 -14.90 10.11
N GLN A 370 33.70 -13.78 9.48
CA GLN A 370 34.07 -13.53 8.08
C GLN A 370 35.58 -13.37 7.91
N ILE A 371 36.24 -12.63 8.80
CA ILE A 371 37.69 -12.43 8.75
C ILE A 371 38.42 -13.78 8.91
N GLU A 372 38.02 -14.61 9.88
CA GLU A 372 38.58 -15.95 10.07
C GLU A 372 38.41 -16.82 8.84
N ARG A 373 37.23 -16.80 8.22
CA ARG A 373 36.98 -17.51 6.95
C ARG A 373 37.86 -17.01 5.81
N GLU A 374 38.02 -15.69 5.65
CA GLU A 374 38.89 -15.10 4.64
C GLU A 374 40.36 -15.49 4.86
N GLU A 375 40.81 -15.58 6.10
CA GLU A 375 42.16 -16.03 6.48
C GLU A 375 42.36 -17.52 6.17
N GLU A 376 41.39 -18.37 6.49
CA GLU A 376 41.41 -19.80 6.16
C GLU A 376 41.41 -20.03 4.64
N GLU A 377 40.56 -19.33 3.88
CA GLU A 377 40.51 -19.42 2.42
C GLU A 377 41.82 -18.96 1.77
N LYS A 378 42.46 -17.90 2.31
CA LYS A 378 43.80 -17.46 1.86
C LYS A 378 44.88 -18.51 2.18
N ALA A 379 44.84 -19.12 3.37
CA ALA A 379 45.78 -20.17 3.75
C ALA A 379 45.62 -21.41 2.85
N GLN A 380 44.38 -21.80 2.51
CA GLN A 380 44.09 -22.90 1.60
C GLN A 380 44.43 -22.59 0.14
N GLY A 381 44.15 -21.38 -0.34
CA GLY A 381 44.52 -20.91 -1.68
C GLY A 381 46.03 -20.79 -1.88
N SER A 382 46.77 -20.44 -0.82
CA SER A 382 48.24 -20.38 -0.81
C SER A 382 48.92 -21.76 -0.83
N LEU A 383 48.18 -22.86 -0.59
CA LEU A 383 48.69 -24.24 -0.64
C LEU A 383 48.62 -24.85 -2.06
N ILE A 384 48.02 -24.17 -3.04
CA ILE A 384 48.10 -24.55 -4.45
C ILE A 384 49.46 -24.08 -5.00
N VAL A 385 50.48 -24.92 -4.84
CA VAL A 385 51.79 -24.73 -5.48
C VAL A 385 51.58 -24.69 -7.00
N THR A 386 51.93 -23.58 -7.64
CA THR A 386 51.83 -23.49 -9.11
C THR A 386 52.78 -24.51 -9.75
N PRO A 387 52.48 -25.05 -10.95
CA PRO A 387 53.37 -26.00 -11.64
C PRO A 387 54.81 -25.46 -11.85
N GLU A 388 55.00 -24.15 -11.83
CA GLU A 388 56.32 -23.50 -11.89
C GLU A 388 57.06 -23.52 -10.54
N GLN A 389 56.35 -23.33 -9.42
CA GLN A 389 56.91 -23.42 -8.07
C GLN A 389 57.35 -24.86 -7.75
N LEU A 390 56.58 -25.87 -8.20
CA LEU A 390 56.93 -27.28 -8.07
C LEU A 390 58.21 -27.63 -8.87
N ARG A 391 58.35 -27.08 -10.09
CA ARG A 391 59.56 -27.24 -10.91
C ARG A 391 60.79 -26.55 -10.31
N ARG A 392 60.63 -25.42 -9.63
CA ARG A 392 61.74 -24.75 -8.91
C ARG A 392 62.17 -25.53 -7.66
N ALA A 393 61.25 -26.15 -6.94
CA ALA A 393 61.57 -27.00 -5.80
C ALA A 393 62.34 -28.28 -6.22
N GLN A 394 61.95 -28.92 -7.32
CA GLN A 394 62.62 -30.11 -7.84
C GLN A 394 64.03 -29.83 -8.41
N ARG A 395 64.29 -28.61 -8.90
CA ARG A 395 65.63 -28.19 -9.37
C ARG A 395 66.62 -27.84 -8.24
N ARG A 396 66.14 -27.72 -7.00
CA ARG A 396 66.97 -27.37 -5.83
C ARG A 396 67.39 -28.57 -4.99
N SER A 397 66.95 -29.80 -5.32
CA SER A 397 67.44 -31.01 -4.67
C SER A 397 68.81 -31.38 -5.25
N PRO A 398 69.92 -31.32 -4.49
CA PRO A 398 71.19 -31.87 -4.92
C PRO A 398 71.09 -33.40 -4.90
N GLN A 399 71.42 -34.06 -6.01
CA GLN A 399 71.59 -35.51 -6.01
C GLN A 399 72.69 -35.89 -5.00
N PRO A 400 72.44 -36.81 -4.05
CA PRO A 400 73.51 -37.37 -3.25
C PRO A 400 74.44 -38.18 -4.15
N ARG A 401 75.75 -37.94 -4.01
CA ARG A 401 76.83 -38.66 -4.69
C ARG A 401 76.94 -40.10 -4.22
#